data_AF-A0A9D6M884-F1
#
_entry.id   AF-A0A9D6M884-F1
#
_cell.length_a   1.000
_cell.length_b   1.000
_cell.length_c   1.000
_cell.angle_alpha   90.00
_cell.angle_beta   90.00
_cell.angle_gamma   90.00
#
_symmetry.space_group_name_H-M   'P 1'
#
loop_
_entity.id
_entity.type
_entity.pdbx_description
1 polymer ?
#
loop_
_entity_poly.entity_id
_entity_poly.type
_entity_poly.pdbx_seq_one_letter_code
_entity_poly.pdbx_strand_id
1 'polypeptide(L)'
;MRPRVLVINFDPQVQPGRKLSQSLGWNDPHSLEQQYIADVAEASHGVVEYEVIERIEADEFPVKADGFRYTADSFLSAWRRGSGFHQPDGVDYRRIVEQFKIVPQVESRRIDEVWLLGFPYAGFYESIMVGHGAFWCNAPPIEMACRRFVIMGFNYERDVGCMLEDLGHRTESIMEEVYRRAGGENLWERFTRYDKTAPGRAEVGNMHFAPNSERDYDWGNPRPVISRADDWLDFPNLTGKSRRMTCADWGNGDMRAHHLWWFERLPHVEGETGEVKNDWWSYVVGPNRVGEESGSP
;
A
#
# COMPACT_ATOMS: atom_id res chain seq x y z
N MET A 1 -4.36 1.40 -16.70
CA MET A 1 -5.17 0.42 -15.95
C MET A 1 -6.12 1.17 -15.03
N ARG A 2 -7.33 0.65 -14.81
CA ARG A 2 -8.35 1.28 -13.97
C ARG A 2 -8.88 0.31 -12.90
N PRO A 3 -8.17 0.11 -11.77
CA PRO A 3 -8.63 -0.80 -10.73
C PRO A 3 -9.90 -0.26 -10.07
N ARG A 4 -10.89 -1.13 -9.89
CA ARG A 4 -12.21 -0.76 -9.36
C ARG A 4 -12.28 -1.05 -7.87
N VAL A 5 -12.65 -0.06 -7.09
CA VAL A 5 -12.50 -0.09 -5.63
C VAL A 5 -13.86 -0.04 -4.94
N LEU A 6 -14.04 -0.93 -3.96
CA LEU A 6 -15.04 -0.76 -2.91
C LEU A 6 -14.39 -0.06 -1.72
N VAL A 7 -14.96 1.06 -1.29
CA VAL A 7 -14.51 1.77 -0.09
C VAL A 7 -15.48 1.50 1.05
N ILE A 8 -14.97 1.09 2.21
CA ILE A 8 -15.73 0.88 3.43
C ILE A 8 -15.14 1.77 4.51
N ASN A 9 -15.87 2.83 4.87
CA ASN A 9 -15.46 3.80 5.88
C ASN A 9 -16.08 3.45 7.24
N PHE A 10 -15.25 3.01 8.18
CA PHE A 10 -15.62 2.79 9.57
C PHE A 10 -15.44 4.07 10.37
N ASP A 11 -16.45 4.93 10.30
CA ASP A 11 -16.53 6.18 11.07
C ASP A 11 -17.82 6.18 11.90
N PRO A 12 -17.82 5.55 13.09
CA PRO A 12 -19.02 5.42 13.89
C PRO A 12 -19.45 6.77 14.49
N GLN A 13 -20.76 6.97 14.64
CA GLN A 13 -21.28 8.06 15.44
C GLN A 13 -20.93 7.86 16.91
N VAL A 14 -20.35 8.89 17.52
CA VAL A 14 -20.02 8.89 18.96
C VAL A 14 -20.88 9.86 19.77
N GLN A 15 -21.56 10.77 19.08
CA GLN A 15 -22.59 11.65 19.63
C GLN A 15 -23.70 11.79 18.56
N PRO A 16 -24.93 12.16 18.91
CA PRO A 16 -26.01 12.33 17.94
C PRO A 16 -25.59 13.25 16.78
N GLY A 17 -25.52 12.71 15.57
CA GLY A 17 -25.16 13.46 14.36
C GLY A 17 -23.69 13.84 14.24
N ARG A 18 -22.80 13.33 15.10
CA ARG A 18 -21.36 13.60 15.04
C ARG A 18 -20.56 12.30 14.97
N LYS A 19 -19.79 12.21 13.89
CA LYS A 19 -18.90 11.09 13.58
C LYS A 19 -17.63 11.12 14.44
N LEU A 20 -16.97 9.98 14.57
CA LEU A 20 -15.76 9.84 15.41
C LEU A 20 -14.64 10.74 14.89
N SER A 21 -14.38 10.72 13.59
CA SER A 21 -13.40 11.58 12.91
C SER A 21 -13.60 13.06 13.26
N GLN A 22 -14.82 13.55 13.11
CA GLN A 22 -15.22 14.92 13.44
C GLN A 22 -15.14 15.23 14.94
N SER A 23 -15.39 14.24 15.80
CA SER A 23 -15.29 14.42 17.25
C SER A 23 -13.85 14.58 17.72
N LEU A 24 -12.90 13.95 17.04
CA LEU A 24 -11.48 13.94 17.42
C LEU A 24 -10.61 14.84 16.54
N GLY A 25 -11.19 15.48 15.52
CA GLY A 25 -10.48 16.41 14.65
C GLY A 25 -9.49 15.71 13.71
N TRP A 26 -9.80 14.47 13.33
CA TRP A 26 -9.01 13.71 12.36
C TRP A 26 -9.34 14.09 10.91
N ASN A 27 -8.55 13.59 9.97
CA ASN A 27 -8.71 13.92 8.57
C ASN A 27 -10.05 13.40 8.03
N ASP A 28 -10.56 14.09 7.01
CA ASP A 28 -11.73 13.65 6.26
C ASP A 28 -11.35 12.44 5.38
N PRO A 29 -11.96 11.26 5.58
CA PRO A 29 -11.63 10.05 4.83
C PRO A 29 -11.79 10.22 3.31
N HIS A 30 -12.78 11.00 2.88
CA HIS A 30 -13.00 11.26 1.45
C HIS A 30 -11.88 12.12 0.85
N SER A 31 -11.44 13.16 1.56
CA SER A 31 -10.31 14.00 1.14
C SER A 31 -8.99 13.23 1.06
N LEU A 32 -8.75 12.28 1.98
CA LEU A 32 -7.59 11.39 1.94
C LEU A 32 -7.64 10.47 0.70
N GLU A 33 -8.78 9.85 0.46
CA GLU A 33 -9.02 8.97 -0.69
C GLU A 33 -8.74 9.70 -2.02
N GLN A 34 -9.26 10.92 -2.19
CA GLN A 34 -9.04 11.69 -3.42
C GLN A 34 -7.58 12.08 -3.63
N GLN A 35 -6.87 12.43 -2.55
CA GLN A 35 -5.42 12.70 -2.61
C GLN A 35 -4.64 11.45 -2.98
N TYR A 36 -4.97 10.30 -2.38
CA TYR A 36 -4.32 9.03 -2.69
C TYR A 36 -4.52 8.62 -4.14
N ILE A 37 -5.73 8.76 -4.68
CA ILE A 37 -6.02 8.48 -6.11
C ILE A 37 -5.18 9.38 -7.01
N ALA A 38 -5.11 10.68 -6.72
CA ALA A 38 -4.35 11.64 -7.50
C ALA A 38 -2.84 11.34 -7.46
N ASP A 39 -2.32 11.07 -6.27
CA ASP A 39 -0.90 10.74 -6.04
C ASP A 39 -0.48 9.49 -6.80
N VAL A 40 -1.29 8.42 -6.75
CA VAL A 40 -1.01 7.18 -7.48
C VAL A 40 -1.08 7.42 -8.99
N ALA A 41 -2.04 8.20 -9.46
CA ALA A 41 -2.15 8.52 -10.88
C ALA A 41 -0.94 9.31 -11.39
N GLU A 42 -0.46 10.28 -10.60
CA GLU A 42 0.74 11.06 -10.91
C GLU A 42 2.00 10.19 -10.89
N ALA A 43 2.25 9.48 -9.79
CA ALA A 43 3.48 8.70 -9.61
C ALA A 43 3.56 7.47 -10.52
N SER A 44 2.43 6.97 -11.03
CA SER A 44 2.40 5.90 -12.03
C SER A 44 2.48 6.40 -13.47
N HIS A 45 2.75 7.68 -13.72
CA HIS A 45 2.76 8.28 -15.06
C HIS A 45 1.42 8.12 -15.80
N GLY A 46 0.31 8.11 -15.06
CA GLY A 46 -1.05 7.89 -15.58
C GLY A 46 -1.37 6.42 -15.93
N VAL A 47 -0.47 5.48 -15.61
CA VAL A 47 -0.69 4.05 -15.88
C VAL A 47 -1.73 3.45 -14.93
N VAL A 48 -1.91 3.99 -13.73
CA VAL A 48 -2.95 3.57 -12.78
C VAL A 48 -3.91 4.72 -12.51
N GLU A 49 -5.20 4.49 -12.71
CA GLU A 49 -6.26 5.44 -12.35
C GLU A 49 -7.39 4.70 -11.63
N TYR A 50 -7.41 4.78 -10.30
CA TYR A 50 -8.42 4.10 -9.49
C TYR A 50 -9.83 4.62 -9.77
N GLU A 51 -10.80 3.70 -9.83
CA GLU A 51 -12.22 4.00 -9.96
C GLU A 51 -12.97 3.53 -8.71
N VAL A 52 -13.47 4.45 -7.90
CA VAL A 52 -14.30 4.09 -6.74
C VAL A 52 -15.72 3.78 -7.21
N ILE A 53 -16.09 2.50 -7.15
CA ILE A 53 -17.39 1.99 -7.60
C ILE A 53 -18.48 2.27 -6.57
N GLU A 54 -18.15 2.14 -5.29
CA GLU A 54 -19.09 2.28 -4.20
C GLU A 54 -18.37 2.70 -2.92
N ARG A 55 -19.03 3.55 -2.13
CA ARG A 55 -18.60 3.95 -0.80
C ARG A 55 -19.66 3.52 0.19
N ILE A 56 -19.27 2.75 1.20
CA ILE A 56 -20.13 2.30 2.29
C ILE A 56 -19.71 3.02 3.57
N GLU A 57 -20.62 3.80 4.13
CA GLU A 57 -20.47 4.41 5.45
C GLU A 57 -20.92 3.41 6.53
N ALA A 58 -19.95 2.70 7.12
CA ALA A 58 -20.20 1.76 8.19
C ALA A 58 -20.27 2.50 9.54
N ASP A 59 -21.50 2.73 10.01
CA ASP A 59 -21.75 3.39 11.30
C ASP A 59 -21.54 2.45 12.50
N GLU A 60 -20.36 1.85 12.57
CA GLU A 60 -20.01 0.86 13.57
C GLU A 60 -18.50 0.79 13.85
N PHE A 61 -18.15 0.29 15.02
CA PHE A 61 -16.80 -0.19 15.31
C PHE A 61 -16.67 -1.62 14.78
N PRO A 62 -15.64 -1.96 13.97
CA PRO A 62 -15.48 -3.31 13.45
C PRO A 62 -15.17 -4.31 14.58
N VAL A 63 -15.50 -5.59 14.36
CA VAL A 63 -15.28 -6.67 15.33
C VAL A 63 -13.84 -7.16 15.22
N LYS A 64 -13.18 -7.31 16.36
CA LYS A 64 -11.85 -7.90 16.49
C LYS A 64 -11.89 -9.40 16.28
N ALA A 65 -10.76 -10.00 15.94
CA ALA A 65 -10.64 -11.43 15.69
C ALA A 65 -11.05 -12.30 16.90
N ASP A 66 -10.97 -11.76 18.12
CA ASP A 66 -11.42 -12.43 19.35
C ASP A 66 -12.88 -12.13 19.74
N GLY A 67 -13.62 -11.44 18.87
CA GLY A 67 -15.02 -11.07 19.08
C GLY A 67 -15.22 -9.77 19.85
N PHE A 68 -14.16 -9.10 20.33
CA PHE A 68 -14.29 -7.79 20.95
C PHE A 68 -14.82 -6.76 19.95
N ARG A 69 -15.61 -5.81 20.45
CA ARG A 69 -16.07 -4.66 19.67
C ARG A 69 -16.08 -3.43 20.59
N TYR A 70 -15.46 -2.34 20.14
CA TYR A 70 -15.54 -1.08 20.85
C TYR A 70 -16.99 -0.56 20.86
N THR A 71 -17.32 0.17 21.92
CA THR A 71 -18.42 1.12 21.92
C THR A 71 -17.83 2.53 21.82
N ALA A 72 -18.66 3.52 21.49
CA ALA A 72 -18.22 4.92 21.51
C ALA A 72 -17.59 5.29 22.86
N ASP A 73 -18.23 4.89 23.96
CA ASP A 73 -17.76 5.18 25.33
C ASP A 73 -16.43 4.48 25.65
N SER A 74 -16.28 3.20 25.30
CA SER A 74 -15.06 2.46 25.62
C SER A 74 -13.88 2.96 24.80
N PHE A 75 -14.09 3.24 23.51
CA PHE A 75 -13.05 3.80 22.65
C PHE A 75 -12.64 5.20 23.09
N LEU A 76 -13.59 6.13 23.25
CA LEU A 76 -13.29 7.50 23.65
C LEU A 76 -12.65 7.57 25.05
N SER A 77 -12.99 6.64 25.95
CA SER A 77 -12.36 6.55 27.27
C SER A 77 -10.91 6.05 27.19
N ALA A 78 -10.62 5.07 26.33
CA ALA A 78 -9.24 4.66 26.06
C ALA A 78 -8.43 5.79 25.41
N TRP A 79 -9.02 6.46 24.42
CA TRP A 79 -8.43 7.61 23.72
C TRP A 79 -8.04 8.73 24.68
N ARG A 80 -8.98 9.21 25.51
CA ARG A 80 -8.70 10.26 26.50
C ARG A 80 -7.63 9.87 27.52
N ARG A 81 -7.52 8.59 27.86
CA ARG A 81 -6.50 8.08 28.80
C ARG A 81 -5.16 7.83 28.14
N GLY A 82 -5.08 7.83 26.81
CA GLY A 82 -3.90 7.38 26.05
C GLY A 82 -3.51 5.92 26.34
N SER A 83 -4.43 5.11 26.85
CA SER A 83 -4.15 3.74 27.31
C SER A 83 -5.43 2.92 27.51
N GLY A 84 -5.26 1.60 27.59
CA GLY A 84 -6.37 0.66 27.78
C GLY A 84 -7.13 0.32 26.50
N PHE A 85 -6.49 0.49 25.34
CA PHE A 85 -6.96 -0.10 24.08
C PHE A 85 -6.91 -1.63 24.18
N HIS A 86 -7.88 -2.28 23.56
CA HIS A 86 -8.02 -3.73 23.54
C HIS A 86 -6.83 -4.41 22.88
N GLN A 87 -6.47 -5.58 23.39
CA GLN A 87 -5.48 -6.47 22.79
C GLN A 87 -5.99 -7.92 22.87
N PRO A 88 -5.85 -8.72 21.80
CA PRO A 88 -5.23 -8.40 20.51
C PRO A 88 -6.03 -7.39 19.66
N ASP A 89 -5.35 -6.53 18.91
CA ASP A 89 -5.99 -5.45 18.14
C ASP A 89 -6.52 -5.87 16.75
N GLY A 90 -6.10 -7.01 16.20
CA GLY A 90 -6.45 -7.41 14.83
C GLY A 90 -7.97 -7.54 14.60
N VAL A 91 -8.44 -7.02 13.46
CA VAL A 91 -9.86 -7.13 13.04
C VAL A 91 -10.19 -8.53 12.52
N ASP A 92 -11.46 -8.92 12.60
CA ASP A 92 -11.98 -10.10 11.90
C ASP A 92 -12.26 -9.78 10.42
N TYR A 93 -11.24 -9.96 9.58
CA TYR A 93 -11.36 -9.75 8.13
C TYR A 93 -12.38 -10.67 7.46
N ARG A 94 -12.50 -11.93 7.91
CA ARG A 94 -13.46 -12.87 7.31
C ARG A 94 -14.88 -12.35 7.54
N ARG A 95 -15.16 -11.85 8.73
CA ARG A 95 -16.44 -11.21 9.04
C ARG A 95 -16.70 -9.97 8.18
N ILE A 96 -15.71 -9.11 7.93
CA ILE A 96 -15.85 -7.96 7.02
C ILE A 96 -16.20 -8.45 5.60
N VAL A 97 -15.45 -9.43 5.08
CA VAL A 97 -15.67 -10.00 3.74
C VAL A 97 -17.10 -10.56 3.60
N GLU A 98 -17.59 -11.27 4.61
CA GLU A 98 -18.95 -11.81 4.65
C GLU A 98 -20.01 -10.71 4.77
N GLN A 99 -19.83 -9.79 5.71
CA GLN A 99 -20.80 -8.73 6.03
C GLN A 99 -21.08 -7.84 4.82
N PHE A 100 -20.04 -7.43 4.10
CA PHE A 100 -20.17 -6.54 2.94
C PHE A 100 -20.27 -7.31 1.60
N LYS A 101 -20.39 -8.65 1.67
CA LYS A 101 -20.54 -9.53 0.49
C LYS A 101 -19.46 -9.24 -0.56
N ILE A 102 -18.20 -9.14 -0.13
CA ILE A 102 -17.09 -8.73 -0.98
C ILE A 102 -16.82 -9.78 -2.07
N VAL A 103 -16.83 -11.08 -1.71
CA VAL A 103 -16.53 -12.17 -2.65
C VAL A 103 -17.44 -12.16 -3.89
N PRO A 104 -18.79 -12.11 -3.77
CA PRO A 104 -19.66 -11.98 -4.94
C PRO A 104 -19.33 -10.79 -5.86
N GLN A 105 -18.92 -9.67 -5.29
CA GLN A 105 -18.55 -8.47 -6.07
C GLN A 105 -17.21 -8.66 -6.80
N VAL A 106 -16.26 -9.32 -6.14
CA VAL A 106 -14.96 -9.67 -6.74
C VAL A 106 -15.17 -10.67 -7.90
N GLU A 107 -15.91 -11.75 -7.68
CA GLU A 107 -16.14 -12.81 -8.68
C GLU A 107 -16.93 -12.32 -9.89
N SER A 108 -17.92 -11.45 -9.69
CA SER A 108 -18.65 -10.81 -10.79
C SER A 108 -17.84 -9.74 -11.53
N ARG A 109 -16.57 -9.53 -11.13
CA ARG A 109 -15.71 -8.45 -11.62
C ARG A 109 -16.41 -7.11 -11.51
N ARG A 110 -17.09 -6.81 -10.41
CA ARG A 110 -17.60 -5.46 -10.09
C ARG A 110 -16.50 -4.61 -9.47
N ILE A 111 -15.74 -5.20 -8.56
CA ILE A 111 -14.61 -4.58 -7.85
C ILE A 111 -13.39 -5.47 -7.97
N ASP A 112 -12.20 -4.88 -7.91
CA ASP A 112 -10.89 -5.53 -7.97
C ASP A 112 -10.10 -5.39 -6.66
N GLU A 113 -10.46 -4.40 -5.84
CA GLU A 113 -9.77 -4.03 -4.61
C GLU A 113 -10.75 -3.45 -3.59
N VAL A 114 -10.39 -3.52 -2.30
CA VAL A 114 -11.18 -2.97 -1.20
C VAL A 114 -10.31 -2.04 -0.36
N TRP A 115 -10.82 -0.85 -0.02
CA TRP A 115 -10.19 0.06 0.93
C TRP A 115 -11.03 0.14 2.21
N LEU A 116 -10.42 -0.18 3.34
CA LEU A 116 -10.99 0.04 4.66
C LEU A 116 -10.40 1.34 5.20
N LEU A 117 -11.24 2.34 5.47
CA LEU A 117 -10.82 3.54 6.19
C LEU A 117 -11.31 3.43 7.63
N GLY A 118 -10.43 3.65 8.59
CA GLY A 118 -10.76 3.48 10.01
C GLY A 118 -9.95 4.37 10.92
N PHE A 119 -10.33 4.35 12.19
CA PHE A 119 -9.66 5.04 13.28
C PHE A 119 -8.43 4.25 13.77
N PRO A 120 -7.52 4.87 14.55
CA PRO A 120 -6.44 4.16 15.23
C PRO A 120 -6.99 3.04 16.10
N TYR A 121 -6.38 1.86 16.10
CA TYR A 121 -6.92 0.67 16.77
C TYR A 121 -8.23 0.15 16.18
N ALA A 122 -8.53 0.43 14.91
CA ALA A 122 -9.55 -0.32 14.16
C ALA A 122 -9.10 -1.77 13.88
N GLY A 123 -7.79 -2.03 13.90
CA GLY A 123 -7.21 -3.39 13.78
C GLY A 123 -6.87 -3.80 12.36
N PHE A 124 -6.69 -2.82 11.48
CA PHE A 124 -6.35 -3.05 10.08
C PHE A 124 -4.85 -3.26 9.91
N TYR A 125 -4.50 -4.10 8.94
CA TYR A 125 -3.19 -4.21 8.34
C TYR A 125 -3.17 -3.23 7.18
N GLU A 126 -1.99 -2.71 6.87
CA GLU A 126 -1.77 -1.77 5.77
C GLU A 126 -2.21 -2.40 4.43
N SER A 127 -1.88 -3.69 4.23
CA SER A 127 -2.46 -4.51 3.19
C SER A 127 -2.62 -5.96 3.65
N ILE A 128 -3.56 -6.68 3.02
CA ILE A 128 -3.74 -8.13 3.18
C ILE A 128 -4.35 -8.72 1.90
N MET A 129 -3.84 -9.89 1.48
CA MET A 129 -4.35 -10.59 0.30
C MET A 129 -5.39 -11.65 0.68
N VAL A 130 -6.47 -11.70 -0.08
CA VAL A 130 -7.56 -12.67 0.06
C VAL A 130 -7.78 -13.40 -1.27
N GLY A 131 -8.09 -14.68 -1.22
CA GLY A 131 -8.48 -15.49 -2.39
C GLY A 131 -7.64 -16.76 -2.55
N HIS A 132 -7.88 -17.50 -3.62
CA HIS A 132 -7.20 -18.76 -3.87
C HIS A 132 -5.74 -18.53 -4.24
N GLY A 133 -4.83 -19.22 -3.55
CA GLY A 133 -3.39 -19.02 -3.76
C GLY A 133 -2.92 -17.64 -3.30
N ALA A 134 -3.63 -17.03 -2.35
CA ALA A 134 -3.20 -15.79 -1.72
C ALA A 134 -1.85 -15.99 -1.02
N PHE A 135 -0.99 -14.99 -1.13
CA PHE A 135 0.36 -15.00 -0.55
C PHE A 135 0.56 -13.77 0.35
N TRP A 136 1.69 -13.73 1.06
CA TRP A 136 2.02 -12.61 1.94
C TRP A 136 1.94 -11.28 1.19
N CYS A 137 1.16 -10.35 1.72
CA CYS A 137 1.01 -8.99 1.17
C CYS A 137 0.95 -8.04 2.35
N ASN A 138 2.13 -7.78 2.93
CA ASN A 138 2.35 -7.13 4.23
C ASN A 138 1.56 -7.69 5.45
N ALA A 139 0.91 -8.84 5.27
CA ALA A 139 0.16 -9.54 6.30
C ALA A 139 -0.02 -11.02 5.90
N PRO A 140 -0.32 -11.90 6.88
CA PRO A 140 -0.70 -13.28 6.58
C PRO A 140 -1.93 -13.34 5.66
N PRO A 141 -1.89 -14.12 4.55
CA PRO A 141 -3.00 -14.19 3.59
C PRO A 141 -4.24 -14.88 4.15
N ILE A 142 -5.38 -14.60 3.54
CA ILE A 142 -6.65 -15.29 3.81
C ILE A 142 -7.04 -16.14 2.60
N GLU A 143 -6.85 -17.44 2.70
CA GLU A 143 -7.31 -18.39 1.68
C GLU A 143 -8.85 -18.42 1.65
N MET A 144 -9.42 -18.16 0.47
CA MET A 144 -10.85 -18.21 0.19
C MET A 144 -11.10 -18.67 -1.25
N ALA A 145 -12.25 -19.30 -1.51
CA ALA A 145 -12.63 -19.79 -2.84
C ALA A 145 -13.12 -18.64 -3.75
N CYS A 146 -12.21 -17.75 -4.14
CA CYS A 146 -12.41 -16.66 -5.09
C CYS A 146 -11.08 -16.25 -5.73
N ARG A 147 -11.11 -15.45 -6.79
CA ARG A 147 -9.90 -14.82 -7.34
C ARG A 147 -9.23 -13.93 -6.30
N ARG A 148 -7.91 -13.73 -6.44
CA ARG A 148 -7.15 -12.88 -5.53
C ARG A 148 -7.58 -11.43 -5.62
N PHE A 149 -7.69 -10.78 -4.48
CA PHE A 149 -7.82 -9.33 -4.34
C PHE A 149 -7.07 -8.87 -3.09
N VAL A 150 -6.76 -7.58 -3.02
CA VAL A 150 -6.11 -6.97 -1.86
C VAL A 150 -7.14 -6.11 -1.12
N ILE A 151 -7.07 -6.16 0.20
CA ILE A 151 -7.74 -5.22 1.09
C ILE A 151 -6.65 -4.29 1.63
N MET A 152 -6.78 -2.98 1.39
CA MET A 152 -5.93 -1.94 1.99
C MET A 152 -6.59 -1.42 3.27
N GLY A 153 -5.79 -1.15 4.30
CA GLY A 153 -6.26 -0.63 5.58
C GLY A 153 -5.67 0.73 5.90
N PHE A 154 -6.45 1.79 5.71
CA PHE A 154 -6.03 3.18 5.91
C PHE A 154 -6.55 3.74 7.23
N ASN A 155 -5.68 4.49 7.94
CA ASN A 155 -6.01 5.17 9.18
C ASN A 155 -6.24 6.67 8.94
N TYR A 156 -7.47 7.16 9.15
CA TYR A 156 -7.79 8.58 8.93
C TYR A 156 -7.29 9.54 10.03
N GLU A 157 -6.68 9.04 11.12
CA GLU A 157 -5.83 9.88 11.98
C GLU A 157 -4.58 10.35 11.23
N ARG A 158 -4.08 9.52 10.31
CA ARG A 158 -2.87 9.75 9.52
C ARG A 158 -3.20 10.46 8.22
N ASP A 159 -2.16 10.88 7.51
CA ASP A 159 -2.28 11.56 6.22
C ASP A 159 -2.02 10.59 5.05
N VAL A 160 -2.10 11.12 3.83
CA VAL A 160 -1.91 10.37 2.58
C VAL A 160 -0.49 9.81 2.43
N GLY A 161 0.51 10.37 3.11
CA GLY A 161 1.88 9.83 3.11
C GLY A 161 1.93 8.41 3.67
N CYS A 162 1.17 8.15 4.73
CA CYS A 162 1.00 6.80 5.27
C CYS A 162 0.19 5.88 4.35
N MET A 163 -0.83 6.40 3.64
CA MET A 163 -1.54 5.57 2.65
C MET A 163 -0.62 5.12 1.49
N LEU A 164 0.31 5.97 1.09
CA LEU A 164 1.34 5.64 0.10
C LEU A 164 2.37 4.64 0.65
N GLU A 165 2.69 4.73 1.94
CA GLU A 165 3.52 3.74 2.65
C GLU A 165 2.88 2.35 2.60
N ASP A 166 1.58 2.26 2.89
CA ASP A 166 0.81 1.02 2.83
C ASP A 166 0.85 0.39 1.42
N LEU A 167 0.68 1.21 0.39
CA LEU A 167 0.82 0.78 -1.01
C LEU A 167 2.24 0.34 -1.33
N GLY A 168 3.22 1.00 -0.71
CA GLY A 168 4.63 0.69 -0.83
C GLY A 168 4.95 -0.72 -0.33
N HIS A 169 4.52 -1.04 0.88
CA HIS A 169 4.68 -2.38 1.45
C HIS A 169 3.94 -3.47 0.67
N ARG A 170 2.76 -3.15 0.13
CA ARG A 170 2.09 -4.02 -0.86
C ARG A 170 2.96 -4.23 -2.09
N THR A 171 3.52 -3.16 -2.65
CA THR A 171 4.38 -3.21 -3.84
C THR A 171 5.60 -4.08 -3.59
N GLU A 172 6.25 -3.90 -2.45
CA GLU A 172 7.40 -4.71 -2.04
C GLU A 172 7.02 -6.19 -1.97
N SER A 173 5.94 -6.53 -1.28
CA SER A 173 5.46 -7.91 -1.16
C SER A 173 5.12 -8.54 -2.51
N ILE A 174 4.46 -7.77 -3.41
CA ILE A 174 4.09 -8.26 -4.74
C ILE A 174 5.32 -8.46 -5.62
N MET A 175 6.26 -7.52 -5.63
CA MET A 175 7.44 -7.61 -6.49
C MET A 175 8.44 -8.67 -5.99
N GLU A 176 8.53 -8.89 -4.68
CA GLU A 176 9.23 -10.05 -4.12
C GLU A 176 8.63 -11.37 -4.61
N GLU A 177 7.30 -11.48 -4.69
CA GLU A 177 6.63 -12.66 -5.23
C GLU A 177 6.91 -12.85 -6.73
N VAL A 178 6.79 -11.78 -7.52
CA VAL A 178 7.04 -11.78 -8.97
C VAL A 178 8.45 -12.28 -9.27
N TYR A 179 9.45 -11.83 -8.51
CA TYR A 179 10.85 -12.22 -8.70
C TYR A 179 11.28 -13.43 -7.87
N ARG A 180 10.39 -14.08 -7.11
CA ARG A 180 10.73 -15.20 -6.21
C ARG A 180 11.50 -16.34 -6.89
N ARG A 181 11.22 -16.59 -8.18
CA ARG A 181 11.86 -17.65 -8.98
C ARG A 181 13.02 -17.16 -9.83
N ALA A 182 13.30 -15.85 -9.85
CA ALA A 182 14.44 -15.32 -10.57
C ALA A 182 15.72 -15.78 -9.86
N GLY A 183 16.55 -16.54 -10.58
CA GLY A 183 17.84 -16.98 -10.06
C GLY A 183 18.88 -15.86 -10.07
N GLY A 184 19.71 -15.79 -9.03
CA GLY A 184 20.76 -14.77 -8.92
C GLY A 184 20.22 -13.40 -8.53
N GLU A 185 21.04 -12.36 -8.73
CA GLU A 185 20.71 -10.99 -8.36
C GLU A 185 19.67 -10.40 -9.33
N ASN A 186 18.41 -10.30 -8.90
CA ASN A 186 17.29 -9.96 -9.77
C ASN A 186 17.01 -8.44 -9.86
N LEU A 187 16.13 -8.02 -10.77
CA LEU A 187 15.85 -6.60 -11.00
C LEU A 187 15.18 -5.93 -9.79
N TRP A 188 14.36 -6.65 -9.02
CA TRP A 188 13.77 -6.11 -7.80
C TRP A 188 14.81 -5.90 -6.69
N GLU A 189 15.71 -6.88 -6.49
CA GLU A 189 16.85 -6.75 -5.58
C GLU A 189 17.82 -5.65 -6.02
N ARG A 190 17.92 -5.37 -7.32
CA ARG A 190 18.65 -4.20 -7.83
C ARG A 190 17.93 -2.91 -7.48
N PHE A 191 16.65 -2.80 -7.81
CA PHE A 191 15.84 -1.61 -7.56
C PHE A 191 15.92 -1.13 -6.11
N THR A 192 15.83 -2.08 -5.18
CA THR A 192 15.74 -1.82 -3.73
C THR A 192 17.08 -1.53 -3.02
N ARG A 193 18.20 -1.47 -3.75
CA ARG A 193 19.50 -1.20 -3.14
C ARG A 193 19.62 0.23 -2.63
N TYR A 194 20.23 0.34 -1.47
CA TYR A 194 20.70 1.61 -0.91
C TYR A 194 22.12 1.42 -0.38
N ASP A 195 22.82 2.52 -0.14
CA ASP A 195 24.27 2.53 0.05
C ASP A 195 24.76 1.69 1.23
N LYS A 196 23.97 1.60 2.31
CA LYS A 196 24.32 0.80 3.48
C LYS A 196 24.33 -0.70 3.20
N THR A 197 23.44 -1.21 2.34
CA THR A 197 23.34 -2.63 1.98
C THR A 197 24.16 -2.97 0.74
N ALA A 198 24.38 -2.01 -0.16
CA ALA A 198 25.18 -2.16 -1.35
C ALA A 198 26.09 -0.93 -1.59
N PRO A 199 27.20 -0.80 -0.84
CA PRO A 199 28.08 0.36 -0.91
C PRO A 199 28.55 0.68 -2.34
N GLY A 200 28.38 1.94 -2.76
CA GLY A 200 28.74 2.40 -4.11
C GLY A 200 27.85 1.87 -5.25
N ARG A 201 26.77 1.16 -4.91
CA ARG A 201 25.79 0.57 -5.83
C ARG A 201 24.35 0.92 -5.41
N ALA A 202 24.16 2.09 -4.80
CA ALA A 202 22.83 2.56 -4.43
C ALA A 202 21.97 2.77 -5.70
N GLU A 203 20.72 2.35 -5.61
CA GLU A 203 19.71 2.44 -6.68
C GLU A 203 18.58 3.32 -6.11
N VAL A 204 17.33 2.85 -6.09
CA VAL A 204 16.19 3.65 -5.61
C VAL A 204 16.01 3.53 -4.10
N GLY A 205 16.22 2.32 -3.54
CA GLY A 205 15.92 2.03 -2.14
C GLY A 205 14.53 1.42 -1.96
N ASN A 206 13.99 1.47 -0.76
CA ASN A 206 12.72 0.84 -0.40
C ASN A 206 11.85 1.83 0.39
N MET A 207 10.67 1.42 0.87
CA MET A 207 9.78 2.34 1.59
C MET A 207 10.47 3.04 2.74
N HIS A 208 11.22 2.29 3.55
CA HIS A 208 11.84 2.78 4.78
C HIS A 208 13.19 3.47 4.57
N PHE A 209 13.88 3.18 3.45
CA PHE A 209 15.26 3.59 3.22
C PHE A 209 15.43 4.25 1.85
N ALA A 210 15.75 5.56 1.87
CA ALA A 210 16.27 6.28 0.71
C ALA A 210 17.70 5.82 0.38
N PRO A 211 18.26 6.19 -0.80
CA PRO A 211 19.56 5.72 -1.26
C PRO A 211 20.73 5.92 -0.27
N ASN A 212 20.67 6.91 0.62
CA ASN A 212 21.71 7.23 1.61
C ASN A 212 21.31 6.95 3.07
N SER A 213 20.14 6.36 3.32
CA SER A 213 19.60 6.18 4.67
C SER A 213 20.49 5.28 5.53
N GLU A 214 20.71 5.68 6.78
CA GLU A 214 21.51 4.90 7.74
C GLU A 214 20.66 4.13 8.76
N ARG A 215 19.39 4.48 8.86
CA ARG A 215 18.39 3.86 9.76
C ARG A 215 17.00 4.02 9.16
N ASP A 216 16.06 3.36 9.81
CA ASP A 216 14.64 3.40 9.45
C ASP A 216 14.12 4.85 9.38
N TYR A 217 13.37 5.16 8.32
CA TYR A 217 12.78 6.47 8.02
C TYR A 217 13.77 7.65 7.88
N ASP A 218 15.05 7.37 7.59
CA ASP A 218 16.11 8.37 7.47
C ASP A 218 16.12 9.07 6.10
N TRP A 219 14.96 9.48 5.59
CA TRP A 219 14.82 10.12 4.27
C TRP A 219 15.38 11.56 4.25
N GLY A 220 15.50 12.20 5.42
CA GLY A 220 16.03 13.56 5.58
C GLY A 220 17.56 13.65 5.67
N ASN A 221 18.28 12.55 5.44
CA ASN A 221 19.73 12.52 5.60
C ASN A 221 20.43 13.38 4.52
N PRO A 222 21.20 14.43 4.89
CA PRO A 222 21.85 15.30 3.92
C PRO A 222 23.12 14.71 3.31
N ARG A 223 23.58 13.53 3.77
CA ARG A 223 24.80 12.88 3.28
C ARG A 223 24.69 12.62 1.77
N PRO A 224 25.62 13.10 0.94
CA PRO A 224 25.59 12.79 -0.48
C PRO A 224 25.88 11.30 -0.74
N VAL A 225 25.23 10.75 -1.76
CA VAL A 225 25.43 9.39 -2.26
C VAL A 225 25.53 9.40 -3.77
N ILE A 226 26.32 8.49 -4.35
CA ILE A 226 26.25 8.19 -5.78
C ILE A 226 25.16 7.16 -5.98
N SER A 227 24.07 7.52 -6.67
CA SER A 227 22.95 6.63 -6.94
C SER A 227 22.65 6.54 -8.44
N ARG A 228 22.12 5.38 -8.84
CA ARG A 228 21.59 5.06 -10.17
C ARG A 228 20.06 5.20 -10.24
N ALA A 229 19.41 5.78 -9.24
CA ALA A 229 17.96 5.87 -9.16
C ALA A 229 17.29 6.41 -10.44
N ASP A 230 17.86 7.43 -11.08
CA ASP A 230 17.30 8.01 -12.31
C ASP A 230 17.47 7.12 -13.55
N ASP A 231 18.37 6.11 -13.54
CA ASP A 231 18.50 5.13 -14.63
C ASP A 231 17.21 4.29 -14.79
N TRP A 232 16.44 4.15 -13.71
CA TRP A 232 15.14 3.44 -13.71
C TRP A 232 14.03 4.18 -14.45
N LEU A 233 14.15 5.50 -14.62
CA LEU A 233 13.21 6.27 -15.45
C LEU A 233 13.31 5.89 -16.94
N ASP A 234 14.45 5.33 -17.36
CA ASP A 234 14.71 4.88 -18.74
C ASP A 234 14.50 3.36 -18.91
N PHE A 235 13.93 2.66 -17.92
CA PHE A 235 13.68 1.22 -17.99
C PHE A 235 12.86 0.83 -19.24
N PRO A 236 13.21 -0.24 -19.99
CA PRO A 236 14.17 -1.31 -19.66
C PRO A 236 15.63 -1.02 -20.05
N ASN A 237 15.95 0.16 -20.59
CA ASN A 237 17.30 0.47 -21.07
C ASN A 237 18.19 1.02 -19.95
N LEU A 238 18.54 0.16 -18.99
CA LEU A 238 19.40 0.51 -17.87
C LEU A 238 20.87 0.63 -18.32
N THR A 239 21.34 1.87 -18.53
CA THR A 239 22.71 2.16 -18.98
C THR A 239 23.74 2.14 -17.85
N GLY A 240 23.26 2.18 -16.61
CA GLY A 240 24.07 2.34 -15.43
C GLY A 240 24.49 3.79 -15.17
N LYS A 241 23.75 4.76 -15.70
CA LYS A 241 23.99 6.17 -15.41
C LYS A 241 23.81 6.41 -13.92
N SER A 242 24.75 7.13 -13.33
CA SER A 242 24.70 7.51 -11.91
C SER A 242 25.03 8.98 -11.74
N ARG A 243 24.51 9.56 -10.67
CA ARG A 243 24.89 10.91 -10.24
C ARG A 243 24.92 11.02 -8.73
N ARG A 244 25.49 12.12 -8.26
CA ARG A 244 25.42 12.49 -6.85
C ARG A 244 24.01 12.97 -6.52
N MET A 245 23.42 12.40 -5.48
CA MET A 245 22.08 12.70 -4.95
C MET A 245 22.15 12.99 -3.45
N THR A 246 21.15 13.68 -2.92
CA THR A 246 20.93 13.94 -1.48
C THR A 246 19.44 13.87 -1.16
N CYS A 247 19.08 14.05 0.11
CA CYS A 247 17.68 14.16 0.52
C CYS A 247 16.86 15.20 -0.25
N ALA A 248 17.50 16.22 -0.84
CA ALA A 248 16.81 17.20 -1.68
C ALA A 248 16.17 16.58 -2.94
N ASP A 249 16.68 15.44 -3.42
CA ASP A 249 16.17 14.76 -4.60
C ASP A 249 14.83 14.04 -4.35
N TRP A 250 14.55 13.62 -3.11
CA TRP A 250 13.39 12.81 -2.74
C TRP A 250 12.56 13.41 -1.61
N GLY A 251 12.52 14.74 -1.49
CA GLY A 251 11.57 15.42 -0.59
C GLY A 251 12.12 15.85 0.77
N ASN A 252 13.42 15.75 1.00
CA ASN A 252 14.12 16.33 2.15
C ASN A 252 13.57 15.89 3.53
N GLY A 253 13.17 14.62 3.63
CA GLY A 253 12.58 14.05 4.84
C GLY A 253 11.05 14.07 4.89
N ASP A 254 10.38 14.65 3.89
CA ASP A 254 8.94 14.51 3.73
C ASP A 254 8.58 13.10 3.22
N MET A 255 7.73 12.41 3.96
CA MET A 255 7.32 11.03 3.68
C MET A 255 6.57 10.91 2.35
N ARG A 256 5.58 11.77 2.11
CA ARG A 256 4.76 11.73 0.89
C ARG A 256 5.64 11.97 -0.35
N ALA A 257 6.49 12.98 -0.30
CA ALA A 257 7.40 13.31 -1.39
C ALA A 257 8.42 12.19 -1.65
N HIS A 258 8.94 11.53 -0.61
CA HIS A 258 9.79 10.36 -0.77
C HIS A 258 9.04 9.20 -1.46
N HIS A 259 7.84 8.86 -1.01
CA HIS A 259 7.06 7.78 -1.60
C HIS A 259 6.70 8.07 -3.06
N LEU A 260 6.27 9.30 -3.39
CA LEU A 260 6.02 9.71 -4.77
C LEU A 260 7.27 9.58 -5.65
N TRP A 261 8.42 10.05 -5.15
CA TRP A 261 9.71 9.92 -5.84
C TRP A 261 10.10 8.45 -6.08
N TRP A 262 9.83 7.58 -5.11
CA TRP A 262 10.09 6.15 -5.23
C TRP A 262 9.18 5.49 -6.27
N PHE A 263 7.87 5.77 -6.21
CA PHE A 263 6.87 5.22 -7.13
C PHE A 263 7.08 5.67 -8.58
N GLU A 264 7.50 6.93 -8.80
CA GLU A 264 7.84 7.48 -10.12
C GLU A 264 8.89 6.63 -10.87
N ARG A 265 9.75 5.93 -10.11
CA ARG A 265 10.84 5.10 -10.65
C ARG A 265 10.44 3.65 -10.89
N LEU A 266 9.22 3.24 -10.55
CA LEU A 266 8.76 1.91 -10.92
C LEU A 266 8.64 1.79 -12.45
N PRO A 267 9.11 0.67 -13.04
CA PRO A 267 8.86 0.35 -14.43
C PRO A 267 7.38 0.40 -14.80
N HIS A 268 7.05 1.08 -15.90
CA HIS A 268 5.68 1.41 -16.29
C HIS A 268 5.48 1.39 -17.83
N VAL A 269 6.34 0.70 -18.57
CA VAL A 269 6.31 0.67 -20.05
C VAL A 269 5.96 -0.72 -20.59
N GLU A 270 5.51 -0.77 -21.85
CA GLU A 270 5.21 -2.04 -22.51
C GLU A 270 6.47 -2.90 -22.74
N GLY A 271 6.26 -4.21 -22.88
CA GLY A 271 7.31 -5.19 -23.11
C GLY A 271 7.66 -6.03 -21.88
N GLU A 272 8.67 -6.87 -22.03
CA GLU A 272 9.11 -7.82 -21.01
C GLU A 272 10.65 -7.83 -20.95
N THR A 273 11.19 -8.01 -19.76
CA THR A 273 12.62 -8.23 -19.52
C THR A 273 12.77 -9.56 -18.80
N GLY A 274 13.25 -10.58 -19.51
CA GLY A 274 13.14 -11.95 -19.05
C GLY A 274 11.67 -12.40 -19.09
N GLU A 275 11.16 -12.91 -17.97
CA GLU A 275 9.77 -13.38 -17.83
C GLU A 275 8.86 -12.35 -17.12
N VAL A 276 9.39 -11.17 -16.78
CA VAL A 276 8.65 -10.13 -16.03
C VAL A 276 8.33 -8.96 -16.95
N LYS A 277 7.08 -8.49 -16.89
CA LYS A 277 6.63 -7.30 -17.63
C LYS A 277 7.41 -6.06 -17.22
N ASN A 278 7.63 -5.18 -18.18
CA ASN A 278 8.25 -3.88 -17.94
C ASN A 278 7.29 -2.84 -17.34
N ASP A 279 6.02 -3.22 -17.17
CA ASP A 279 5.01 -2.50 -16.39
C ASP A 279 4.80 -3.25 -15.06
N TRP A 280 5.47 -2.78 -14.01
CA TRP A 280 5.38 -3.38 -12.67
C TRP A 280 4.09 -3.02 -11.96
N TRP A 281 3.53 -1.83 -12.24
CA TRP A 281 2.20 -1.43 -11.74
C TRP A 281 1.13 -2.46 -12.08
N SER A 282 1.30 -3.11 -13.23
CA SER A 282 0.45 -4.18 -13.71
C SER A 282 0.31 -5.36 -12.74
N TYR A 283 1.36 -5.70 -12.00
CA TYR A 283 1.32 -6.70 -10.93
C TYR A 283 0.78 -6.09 -9.63
N VAL A 284 1.24 -4.89 -9.27
CA VAL A 284 0.88 -4.19 -8.02
C VAL A 284 -0.64 -4.06 -7.87
N VAL A 285 -1.32 -3.57 -8.91
CA VAL A 285 -2.78 -3.39 -8.89
C VAL A 285 -3.56 -4.62 -9.38
N GLY A 286 -2.85 -5.63 -9.89
CA GLY A 286 -3.41 -6.82 -10.51
C GLY A 286 -2.80 -8.11 -9.96
N PRO A 287 -3.04 -8.46 -8.68
CA PRO A 287 -2.35 -9.58 -8.01
C PRO A 287 -2.57 -10.94 -8.69
N ASN A 288 -3.64 -11.08 -9.48
CA ASN A 288 -3.91 -12.32 -10.23
C ASN A 288 -2.85 -12.60 -11.31
N ARG A 289 -2.12 -11.58 -11.79
CA ARG A 289 -1.05 -11.72 -12.79
C ARG A 289 0.24 -12.31 -12.22
N VAL A 290 0.36 -12.40 -10.89
CA VAL A 290 1.54 -12.93 -10.23
C VAL A 290 1.49 -14.46 -10.28
N GLY A 291 2.42 -15.08 -11.00
CA GLY A 291 2.45 -16.53 -11.18
C GLY A 291 1.53 -17.07 -12.29
N GLU A 292 0.90 -16.20 -13.09
CA GLU A 292 0.40 -16.59 -14.40
C GLU A 292 1.63 -16.84 -15.30
N GLU A 293 1.84 -18.09 -15.72
CA GLU A 293 2.81 -18.38 -16.78
C GLU A 293 2.38 -17.60 -18.04
N SER A 294 3.33 -16.90 -18.67
CA SER A 294 3.14 -16.20 -19.95
C SER A 294 2.81 -17.22 -21.05
N GLY A 295 1.57 -17.70 -21.09
CA GLY A 295 1.18 -18.79 -21.98
C GLY A 295 -0.11 -19.48 -21.60
N SER A 296 -1.24 -18.88 -21.96
CA SER A 296 -2.36 -19.63 -22.53
C SER A 296 -3.21 -18.69 -23.39
N PRO A 297 -3.62 -19.13 -24.59
CA PRO A 297 -4.22 -18.29 -25.65
C PRO A 297 -5.59 -17.70 -25.27
#